data_AF-A0A4Q3U8R0-F1
#
_entry.id   AF-A0A4Q3U8R0-F1
#
_cell.length_a   1.000
_cell.length_b   1.000
_cell.length_c   1.000
_cell.angle_alpha   90.00
_cell.angle_beta   90.00
_cell.angle_gamma   90.00
#
_symmetry.space_group_name_H-M   'P 1'
#
loop_
_entity.id
_entity.type
_entity.pdbx_description
1 polymer ?
#
loop_
_entity_poly.entity_id
_entity_poly.type
_entity_poly.pdbx_seq_one_letter_code
_entity_poly.pdbx_strand_id
1 'polypeptide(L)'
;MLNPAQTPEIDVRLIPPSHRHPTIFGVLTALAPGGAMHVTSDHDPRPLHYQIETRYPDEFGWLYLEQGPDVWRVQITRAGSSGCDCCCGH
;
A
#
# COMPACT_ATOMS: atom_id res chain seq x y z
N MET A 1 -2.75 27.00 -9.99
CA MET A 1 -3.78 25.93 -9.88
C MET A 1 -3.03 24.70 -9.45
N LEU A 2 -3.17 24.25 -8.20
CA LEU A 2 -2.45 23.10 -7.68
C LEU A 2 -2.99 21.87 -8.40
N ASN A 3 -2.21 21.23 -9.26
CA ASN A 3 -2.55 19.89 -9.75
C ASN A 3 -2.77 19.03 -8.50
N PRO A 4 -3.94 18.39 -8.31
CA PRO A 4 -4.07 17.43 -7.23
C PRO A 4 -3.02 16.37 -7.52
N ALA A 5 -2.05 16.23 -6.62
CA ALA A 5 -1.09 15.14 -6.67
C ALA A 5 -1.91 13.87 -6.90
N GLN A 6 -1.76 13.25 -8.08
CA GLN A 6 -2.55 12.10 -8.47
C GLN A 6 -2.07 10.91 -7.65
N THR A 7 -2.52 10.82 -6.40
CA THR A 7 -2.32 9.68 -5.53
C THR A 7 -3.05 8.50 -6.18
N PRO A 8 -2.34 7.46 -6.67
CA PRO A 8 -3.00 6.33 -7.30
C PRO A 8 -3.99 5.69 -6.34
N GLU A 9 -5.25 5.56 -6.76
CA GLU A 9 -6.29 4.85 -6.02
C GLU A 9 -6.57 3.50 -6.70
N ILE A 10 -6.62 2.44 -5.89
CA ILE A 10 -6.97 1.09 -6.32
C ILE A 10 -8.24 0.67 -5.60
N ASP A 11 -9.28 0.33 -6.37
CA ASP A 11 -10.48 -0.30 -5.82
C ASP A 11 -10.39 -1.83 -5.98
N VAL A 12 -10.19 -2.54 -4.86
CA VAL A 12 -10.08 -4.01 -4.88
C VAL A 12 -11.41 -4.70 -5.09
N ARG A 13 -12.53 -3.98 -4.97
CA ARG A 13 -13.88 -4.53 -5.25
C ARG A 13 -14.06 -4.78 -6.74
N LEU A 14 -13.32 -4.04 -7.57
CA LEU A 14 -13.30 -4.21 -9.02
C LEU A 14 -12.29 -5.29 -9.48
N ILE A 15 -11.44 -5.78 -8.59
CA ILE A 15 -10.34 -6.71 -8.91
C ILE A 15 -10.66 -8.09 -8.33
N PRO A 16 -10.54 -9.17 -9.12
CA PRO A 16 -10.73 -10.53 -8.62
C PRO A 16 -9.73 -10.84 -7.49
N PRO A 17 -10.15 -11.62 -6.47
CA PRO A 17 -9.37 -11.83 -5.24
C PRO A 17 -7.94 -12.35 -5.47
N SER A 18 -7.74 -13.18 -6.48
CA SER A 18 -6.42 -13.68 -6.89
C SER A 18 -5.47 -12.58 -7.41
N HIS A 19 -6.02 -11.48 -7.96
CA HIS A 19 -5.25 -10.37 -8.53
C HIS A 19 -5.11 -9.17 -7.59
N ARG A 20 -5.86 -9.11 -6.48
CA ARG A 20 -5.82 -7.96 -5.54
C ARG A 20 -4.43 -7.72 -4.99
N HIS A 21 -3.87 -8.73 -4.32
CA HIS A 21 -2.53 -8.65 -3.73
C HIS A 21 -1.46 -8.29 -4.75
N PRO A 22 -1.27 -9.03 -5.87
CA PRO A 22 -0.19 -8.71 -6.81
C PRO A 22 -0.34 -7.32 -7.44
N THR A 23 -1.57 -6.85 -7.65
CA THR A 23 -1.81 -5.49 -8.17
C THR A 23 -1.38 -4.43 -7.16
N ILE A 24 -1.78 -4.56 -5.90
CA ILE A 24 -1.43 -3.59 -4.85
C ILE A 24 0.08 -3.57 -4.62
N PHE A 25 0.72 -4.74 -4.51
CA PHE A 25 2.18 -4.84 -4.38
C PHE A 25 2.91 -4.26 -5.59
N GLY A 26 2.41 -4.50 -6.81
CA GLY A 26 2.97 -3.92 -8.02
C GLY A 26 2.94 -2.39 -8.01
N VAL A 27 1.83 -1.79 -7.57
CA VAL A 27 1.73 -0.32 -7.46
C VAL A 27 2.58 0.21 -6.32
N LEU A 28 2.56 -0.43 -5.15
CA LEU A 28 3.39 -0.05 -3.99
C LEU A 28 4.88 0.01 -4.33
N THR A 29 5.39 -1.03 -4.99
CA THR A 29 6.81 -1.11 -5.38
C THR A 29 7.17 -0.11 -6.49
N ALA A 30 6.19 0.31 -7.30
CA ALA A 30 6.33 1.34 -8.31
C ALA A 30 6.22 2.78 -7.76
N LEU A 31 5.72 2.98 -6.53
CA LEU A 31 5.65 4.31 -5.91
C LEU A 31 7.05 4.90 -5.72
N ALA A 32 7.23 6.18 -6.03
CA ALA A 32 8.44 6.90 -5.66
C ALA A 32 8.57 7.01 -4.13
N PRO A 33 9.80 7.11 -3.58
CA PRO A 33 10.01 7.43 -2.17
C PRO A 33 9.28 8.73 -1.80
N GLY A 34 8.47 8.70 -0.73
CA GLY A 34 7.59 9.80 -0.34
C GLY A 34 6.26 9.85 -1.09
N GLY A 35 6.02 8.92 -2.02
CA GLY A 35 4.73 8.74 -2.68
C GLY A 35 3.71 8.06 -1.79
N ALA A 36 2.43 8.27 -2.09
CA ALA A 36 1.32 7.60 -1.41
C ALA A 36 0.39 6.95 -2.44
N MET A 37 -0.40 5.98 -1.99
CA MET A 37 -1.51 5.39 -2.74
C MET A 37 -2.70 5.13 -1.83
N HIS A 38 -3.89 5.06 -2.41
CA HIS A 38 -5.13 4.72 -1.73
C HIS A 38 -5.63 3.35 -2.17
N VAL A 39 -6.10 2.55 -1.24
CA VAL A 39 -6.70 1.24 -1.50
C VAL A 39 -8.08 1.23 -0.87
N THR A 40 -9.10 0.98 -1.70
CA THR A 40 -10.50 0.88 -1.29
C THR A 40 -10.94 -0.58 -1.37
N SER A 41 -11.55 -1.10 -0.31
CA SER A 41 -11.93 -2.49 -0.12
C SER A 41 -13.32 -2.61 0.50
N ASP A 42 -14.02 -3.70 0.19
CA ASP A 42 -15.30 -4.08 0.81
C ASP A 42 -15.15 -4.66 2.23
N HIS A 43 -13.92 -4.99 2.61
CA HIS A 43 -13.57 -5.54 3.92
C HIS A 43 -12.22 -5.00 4.40
N ASP A 44 -11.99 -5.15 5.69
CA ASP A 44 -10.76 -4.73 6.36
C ASP A 44 -9.49 -5.43 5.79
N PRO A 45 -8.52 -4.66 5.24
CA PRO A 45 -7.32 -5.22 4.63
C PRO A 45 -6.17 -5.47 5.63
N ARG A 46 -6.46 -5.79 6.90
CA ARG A 46 -5.44 -6.24 7.89
C ARG A 46 -4.45 -7.31 7.39
N PRO A 47 -4.86 -8.39 6.70
CA PRO A 47 -3.91 -9.42 6.26
C PRO A 47 -2.92 -8.90 5.22
N LEU A 48 -3.29 -7.87 4.45
CA LEU A 48 -2.39 -7.20 3.52
C LEU A 48 -1.40 -6.31 4.28
N HIS A 49 -1.88 -5.54 5.26
CA HIS A 49 -1.01 -4.71 6.12
C HIS A 49 0.12 -5.55 6.74
N TYR A 50 -0.23 -6.68 7.35
CA TYR A 50 0.75 -7.57 7.99
C TYR A 50 1.78 -8.12 6.99
N GLN A 51 1.37 -8.47 5.77
CA GLN A 51 2.29 -8.93 4.73
C GLN A 51 3.27 -7.84 4.28
N ILE A 52 2.81 -6.60 4.16
CA ILE A 52 3.66 -5.46 3.81
C ILE A 52 4.66 -5.21 4.94
N GLU A 53 4.20 -5.12 6.19
CA GLU A 53 5.06 -4.90 7.36
C GLU A 53 6.12 -6.01 7.51
N THR A 54 5.76 -7.27 7.21
CA THR A 54 6.70 -8.40 7.26
C THR A 54 7.74 -8.35 6.14
N ARG A 55 7.35 -7.93 4.91
CA ARG A 55 8.28 -7.89 3.76
C ARG A 55 9.11 -6.62 3.69
N TYR A 56 8.55 -5.52 4.15
CA TYR A 56 9.07 -4.16 4.02
C TYR A 56 8.89 -3.41 5.34
N PRO A 57 9.55 -3.86 6.41
CA PRO A 57 9.43 -3.23 7.72
C PRO A 57 9.91 -1.77 7.64
N ASP A 58 9.12 -0.85 8.18
CA ASP A 58 9.37 0.60 8.21
C ASP A 58 9.48 1.29 6.83
N GLU A 59 9.31 0.55 5.73
CA GLU A 59 9.38 1.12 4.37
C GLU A 59 8.03 1.69 3.90
N PHE A 60 6.92 1.16 4.42
CA PHE A 60 5.57 1.62 4.09
C PHE A 60 4.79 1.98 5.35
N GLY A 61 4.25 3.21 5.37
CA GLY A 61 3.29 3.66 6.36
C GLY A 61 1.87 3.26 5.97
N TRP A 62 1.07 2.89 6.96
CA TRP A 62 -0.33 2.51 6.79
C TRP A 62 -1.24 3.44 7.57
N LEU A 63 -2.22 4.03 6.89
CA LEU A 63 -3.17 4.96 7.48
C LEU A 63 -4.58 4.57 7.05
N TYR A 64 -5.49 4.41 8.01
CA TYR A 64 -6.90 4.23 7.68
C TYR A 64 -7.53 5.59 7.39
N LEU A 65 -8.06 5.76 6.19
CA LEU A 65 -8.86 6.93 5.82
C LEU A 65 -10.34 6.71 6.12
N GLU A 66 -10.81 5.48 5.90
CA GLU A 66 -12.18 5.07 6.15
C GLU A 66 -12.19 3.64 6.68
N GLN A 67 -12.91 3.42 7.77
CA GLN A 67 -13.12 2.11 8.35
C GLN A 67 -14.62 1.87 8.31
N GLY A 68 -15.04 0.74 7.74
CA GLY A 68 -16.43 0.47 7.37
C GLY A 68 -17.44 0.48 8.52
N PRO A 69 -18.65 -0.06 8.28
CA PRO A 69 -18.86 -1.34 7.60
C PRO A 69 -19.12 -1.28 6.09
N ASP A 70 -19.38 -0.10 5.52
CA ASP A 70 -19.76 0.04 4.10
C ASP A 70 -18.55 0.06 3.16
N VAL A 71 -17.50 0.79 3.54
CA VAL A 71 -16.27 0.95 2.75
C VAL A 71 -15.05 1.00 3.67
N TRP A 72 -13.99 0.30 3.28
CA TRP A 72 -12.69 0.36 3.93
C TRP A 72 -11.68 1.03 3.00
N ARG A 73 -11.18 2.19 3.37
CA ARG A 73 -10.18 2.93 2.61
C ARG A 73 -8.92 3.10 3.43
N VAL A 74 -7.80 2.68 2.87
CA VAL A 74 -6.48 2.81 3.49
C VAL A 74 -5.54 3.58 2.58
N GLN A 75 -4.74 4.45 3.16
CA GLN A 75 -3.62 5.11 2.51
C GLN A 75 -2.33 4.40 2.89
N ILE A 76 -1.59 4.00 1.87
CA ILE A 76 -0.28 3.41 2.03
C ILE A 76 0.74 4.41 1.51
N THR A 77 1.71 4.79 2.34
CA THR A 77 2.71 5.80 2.01
C THR A 77 4.08 5.15 2.00
N ARG A 78 4.87 5.35 0.94
CA ARG A 78 6.24 4.85 0.89
C ARG A 78 7.15 5.80 1.67
N ALA A 79 7.75 5.33 2.75
CA ALA A 79 8.78 6.08 3.47
C ALA A 79 9.96 6.33 2.53
N GLY A 80 10.44 7.56 2.49
CA GLY A 80 11.49 7.97 1.54
C GLY A 80 12.87 7.37 1.80
N SER A 81 13.00 6.55 2.85
CA SER A 81 14.27 5.99 3.29
C SER A 81 14.04 4.68 4.02
N SER A 82 14.19 3.57 3.31
CA SER A 82 14.90 2.42 3.86
C SER A 82 15.88 1.94 2.79
N GLY A 83 17.02 2.62 2.74
CA GLY A 83 18.19 2.11 2.06
C GLY A 83 18.67 0.85 2.78
N CYS A 84 18.81 -0.23 2.01
CA CYS A 84 19.92 -1.18 2.01
C CYS A 84 20.76 -1.30 3.31
N ASP A 85 20.75 -2.47 3.97
CA ASP A 85 21.96 -3.24 4.32
C ASP A 85 21.59 -4.57 5.00
N CYS A 86 21.89 -5.71 4.36
CA CYS A 86 22.65 -6.78 5.03
C CYS A 86 23.17 -7.82 4.01
N CYS A 87 24.50 -7.88 3.89
CA CYS A 87 25.25 -8.99 3.35
C CYS A 87 24.93 -10.29 4.10
N CYS A 88 24.63 -11.38 3.40
CA CYS A 88 24.85 -12.72 3.95
C CYS A 88 25.63 -13.56 2.94
N GLY A 89 26.94 -13.55 3.12
CA GLY A 89 27.80 -14.65 2.73
C GLY A 89 27.77 -15.74 3.81
N HIS A 90 27.59 -16.98 3.37
CA HIS A 90 28.28 -18.17 3.88
C HIS A 90 28.47 -19.11 2.67
#